data_AF-A0A1U7YCF8-F1
#
_entry.id   AF-A0A1U7YCF8-F1
#
_cell.length_a   1.000
_cell.length_b   1.000
_cell.length_c   1.000
_cell.angle_alpha   90.00
_cell.angle_beta   90.00
_cell.angle_gamma   90.00
#
_symmetry.space_group_name_H-M   'P 1'
#
loop_
_entity.id
_entity.type
_entity.pdbx_description
1 polymer ?
#
loop_
_entity_poly.entity_id
_entity_poly.type
_entity_poly.pdbx_seq_one_letter_code
_entity_poly.pdbx_strand_id
1 'polypeptide(L)'
;MFVKKEELSLDSVKQYKVQCPDELSKVMVIKDKILELGQKVGQTIIFVRTRNSASMLHKSLVDYGYEVTTIQGALKQEDRDKIIKEFKEGLTQVLISTDLLARGFDQSQVNLVVNYDLPVRHESPSEPDHEVYLHRIGRAGRFGRKGAIFNLLCDDQDNMLMSKIENHFNSQVTEIASWKSEEDFENALKKAGLL
;
A
#
# COMPACT_ATOMS: atom_id res chain seq x y z
N MET A 1 11.07 1.50 -29.53
CA MET A 1 11.40 1.98 -28.17
C MET A 1 10.55 1.16 -27.21
N PHE A 2 11.12 0.11 -26.60
CA PHE A 2 10.38 -0.76 -25.69
C PHE A 2 10.47 -0.17 -24.28
N VAL A 3 9.46 0.60 -23.89
CA VAL A 3 9.25 0.98 -22.49
C VAL A 3 8.93 -0.32 -21.75
N LYS A 4 9.69 -0.63 -20.68
CA LYS A 4 9.41 -1.85 -19.90
C LYS A 4 7.98 -1.75 -19.37
N LYS A 5 7.23 -2.84 -19.41
CA LYS A 5 5.81 -2.88 -18.99
C LYS A 5 5.60 -2.38 -17.56
N GLU A 6 6.65 -2.43 -16.73
CA GLU A 6 6.64 -1.88 -15.38
C GLU A 6 6.75 -0.35 -15.32
N GLU A 7 7.39 0.34 -16.27
CA GLU A 7 7.43 1.83 -16.29
C GLU A 7 6.05 2.42 -16.65
N LEU A 8 5.24 1.70 -17.44
CA LEU A 8 3.88 2.10 -17.80
C LEU A 8 2.91 2.11 -16.61
N SER A 9 3.22 1.42 -15.49
CA SER A 9 2.34 1.41 -14.31
C SER A 9 2.45 2.69 -13.47
N LEU A 10 3.64 3.32 -13.44
CA LEU A 10 3.91 4.56 -12.70
C LEU A 10 3.01 5.72 -13.15
N ASP A 11 2.70 5.79 -14.45
CA ASP A 11 1.84 6.83 -15.02
C ASP A 11 0.35 6.56 -14.80
N SER A 12 -0.04 5.28 -14.70
CA SER A 12 -1.44 4.87 -14.55
C SER A 12 -1.97 4.93 -13.12
N VAL A 13 -1.10 4.78 -12.13
CA VAL A 13 -1.47 4.76 -10.70
C VAL A 13 -1.12 6.10 -10.06
N LYS A 14 -2.08 6.71 -9.35
CA LYS A 14 -1.80 7.94 -8.61
C LYS A 14 -1.02 7.62 -7.33
N GLN A 15 0.08 8.31 -7.13
CA GLN A 15 1.00 8.07 -6.02
C GLN A 15 0.96 9.24 -5.06
N TYR A 16 0.73 8.94 -3.78
CA TYR A 16 0.65 9.93 -2.72
C TYR A 16 1.64 9.62 -1.60
N LYS A 17 2.21 10.65 -0.97
CA LYS A 17 2.98 10.56 0.27
C LYS A 17 2.27 11.34 1.38
N VAL A 18 2.24 10.79 2.58
CA VAL A 18 1.54 11.35 3.74
C VAL A 18 2.50 11.40 4.93
N GLN A 19 2.73 12.59 5.46
CA GLN A 19 3.51 12.79 6.69
C GLN A 19 2.63 12.48 7.90
N CYS A 20 2.98 11.40 8.60
CA CYS A 20 2.35 10.98 9.84
C CYS A 20 3.27 11.32 11.01
N PRO A 21 2.79 11.95 12.09
CA PRO A 21 3.66 12.31 13.22
C PRO A 21 4.10 11.10 14.07
N ASP A 22 3.34 10.01 14.03
CA ASP A 22 3.61 8.76 14.75
C ASP A 22 2.92 7.56 14.10
N GLU A 23 3.24 6.36 14.61
CA GLU A 23 2.67 5.09 14.15
C GLU A 23 1.15 5.01 14.40
N LEU A 24 0.64 5.63 15.47
CA LEU A 24 -0.81 5.68 15.72
C LEU A 24 -1.52 6.47 14.61
N SER A 25 -0.93 7.56 14.17
CA SER A 25 -1.45 8.40 13.09
C SER A 25 -1.45 7.65 11.76
N LYS A 26 -0.49 6.75 11.49
CA LYS A 26 -0.55 5.85 10.33
C LYS A 26 -1.81 4.97 10.36
N VAL A 27 -2.11 4.38 11.52
CA VAL A 27 -3.33 3.56 11.70
C VAL A 27 -4.58 4.40 11.48
N MET A 28 -4.64 5.62 12.03
CA MET A 28 -5.79 6.52 11.87
C MET A 28 -5.96 6.98 10.42
N VAL A 29 -4.87 7.29 9.70
CA VAL A 29 -4.92 7.62 8.26
C VAL A 29 -5.49 6.45 7.46
N ILE A 30 -5.03 5.23 7.71
CA ILE A 30 -5.53 4.03 7.03
C ILE A 30 -7.03 3.87 7.28
N LYS A 31 -7.43 3.86 8.55
CA LYS A 31 -8.81 3.67 8.97
C LYS A 31 -9.72 4.78 8.44
N ASP A 32 -9.48 6.02 8.85
CA ASP A 32 -10.42 7.13 8.71
C ASP A 32 -10.35 7.80 7.33
N LYS A 33 -9.21 7.71 6.64
CA LYS A 33 -8.98 8.47 5.40
C LYS A 33 -8.87 7.60 4.17
N ILE A 34 -8.27 6.41 4.28
CA ILE A 34 -8.11 5.52 3.14
C ILE A 34 -9.27 4.53 3.06
N LEU A 35 -9.56 3.80 4.14
CA LEU A 35 -10.59 2.77 4.16
C LEU A 35 -12.00 3.35 4.26
N GLU A 36 -12.26 4.28 5.19
CA GLU A 36 -13.59 4.88 5.38
C GLU A 36 -14.03 5.70 4.15
N LEU A 37 -13.20 6.66 3.70
CA LEU A 37 -13.51 7.43 2.49
C LEU A 37 -13.45 6.57 1.23
N GLY A 38 -12.63 5.52 1.24
CA GLY A 38 -12.50 4.55 0.16
C GLY A 38 -13.49 3.37 0.26
N GLN A 39 -14.54 3.41 1.08
CA GLN A 39 -15.45 2.26 1.27
C GLN A 39 -16.05 1.72 -0.04
N LYS A 40 -16.20 2.57 -1.07
CA LYS A 40 -16.71 2.17 -2.40
C LYS A 40 -15.65 1.54 -3.31
N VAL A 41 -14.38 1.54 -2.90
CA VAL A 41 -13.21 1.33 -3.76
C VAL A 41 -12.82 -0.15 -3.89
N GLY A 42 -13.52 -1.05 -3.20
CA GLY A 42 -13.21 -2.47 -3.24
C GLY A 42 -12.08 -2.80 -2.29
N GLN A 43 -11.05 -3.49 -2.78
CA GLN A 43 -10.05 -4.13 -1.90
C GLN A 43 -8.76 -3.33 -1.76
N THR A 44 -8.18 -3.40 -0.56
CA THR A 44 -6.94 -2.71 -0.20
C THR A 44 -5.86 -3.70 0.22
N ILE A 45 -4.64 -3.50 -0.27
CA ILE A 45 -3.45 -4.20 0.25
C ILE A 45 -2.60 -3.21 1.05
N ILE A 46 -2.19 -3.62 2.26
CA ILE A 46 -1.30 -2.86 3.13
C ILE A 46 0.01 -3.63 3.29
N PHE A 47 1.11 -3.00 2.89
CA PHE A 47 2.45 -3.55 3.02
C PHE A 47 3.15 -3.02 4.26
N VAL A 48 3.65 -3.95 5.08
CA VAL A 48 4.37 -3.70 6.33
C VAL A 48 5.73 -4.39 6.30
N ARG A 49 6.71 -3.86 7.02
CA ARG A 49 8.08 -4.38 7.07
C ARG A 49 8.21 -5.57 8.01
N THR A 50 7.56 -5.49 9.18
CA THR A 50 7.75 -6.49 10.25
C THR A 50 6.48 -7.28 10.55
N ARG A 51 6.65 -8.51 11.02
CA ARG A 51 5.54 -9.36 11.51
C ARG A 51 4.84 -8.73 12.71
N ASN A 52 5.59 -8.00 13.54
CA ASN A 52 5.03 -7.31 14.69
C ASN A 52 4.08 -6.18 14.26
N SER A 53 4.53 -5.32 13.34
CA SER A 53 3.68 -4.28 12.75
C SER A 53 2.45 -4.88 12.07
N ALA A 54 2.61 -6.00 11.36
CA ALA A 54 1.49 -6.72 10.74
C ALA A 54 0.44 -7.17 11.77
N SER A 55 0.88 -7.77 12.88
CA SER A 55 -0.02 -8.23 13.94
C SER A 55 -0.68 -7.09 14.70
N MET A 56 0.06 -6.00 14.98
CA MET A 56 -0.49 -4.80 15.62
C MET A 56 -1.56 -4.14 14.75
N LEU A 57 -1.24 -3.88 13.48
CA LEU A 57 -2.17 -3.27 12.53
C LEU A 57 -3.40 -4.16 12.31
N HIS A 58 -3.22 -5.47 12.17
CA HIS A 58 -4.33 -6.41 12.06
C HIS A 58 -5.29 -6.29 13.25
N LYS A 59 -4.74 -6.34 14.47
CA LYS A 59 -5.55 -6.23 15.69
C LYS A 59 -6.31 -4.90 15.72
N SER A 60 -5.61 -3.79 15.47
CA SER A 60 -6.25 -2.47 15.47
C SER A 60 -7.40 -2.37 14.47
N LEU A 61 -7.20 -2.80 13.23
CA LEU A 61 -8.24 -2.72 12.20
C LEU A 61 -9.42 -3.66 12.48
N VAL A 62 -9.18 -4.86 13.03
CA VAL A 62 -10.24 -5.77 13.49
C VAL A 62 -11.03 -5.16 14.66
N ASP A 63 -10.34 -4.55 15.63
CA ASP A 63 -10.98 -3.85 16.76
C ASP A 63 -11.86 -2.68 16.27
N TYR A 64 -11.56 -2.11 15.10
CA TYR A 64 -12.39 -1.10 14.42
C TYR A 64 -13.49 -1.67 13.51
N GLY A 65 -13.63 -3.00 13.42
CA GLY A 65 -14.69 -3.67 12.68
C GLY A 65 -14.38 -4.00 11.22
N TYR A 66 -13.12 -3.89 10.77
CA TYR A 66 -12.73 -4.26 9.42
C TYR A 66 -12.48 -5.76 9.26
N GLU A 67 -12.88 -6.32 8.13
CA GLU A 67 -12.54 -7.69 7.71
C GLU A 67 -11.13 -7.71 7.13
N VAL A 68 -10.17 -8.10 7.97
CA VAL A 68 -8.74 -8.06 7.67
C VAL A 68 -8.16 -9.46 7.61
N THR A 69 -7.38 -9.74 6.57
CA THR A 69 -6.53 -10.93 6.54
C THR A 69 -5.06 -10.54 6.52
N THR A 70 -4.20 -11.35 7.13
CA THR A 70 -2.76 -11.09 7.20
C THR A 70 -1.98 -12.29 6.71
N ILE A 71 -1.09 -12.08 5.73
CA ILE A 71 -0.16 -13.11 5.25
C ILE A 71 1.23 -12.84 5.84
N GLN A 72 1.73 -13.79 6.64
CA GLN A 72 3.08 -13.76 7.24
C GLN A 72 3.86 -15.04 6.92
N GLY A 73 5.19 -14.98 6.98
CA GLY A 73 6.07 -16.00 6.39
C GLY A 73 6.07 -17.37 7.07
N ALA A 74 5.35 -17.52 8.18
CA ALA A 74 5.21 -18.78 8.91
C ALA A 74 3.94 -19.57 8.56
N LEU A 75 3.11 -19.09 7.62
CA LEU A 75 1.91 -19.78 7.19
C LEU A 75 2.25 -20.96 6.28
N LYS A 76 1.49 -22.06 6.38
CA LYS A 76 1.57 -23.17 5.42
C LYS A 76 1.05 -22.68 4.07
N GLN A 77 1.53 -23.30 2.98
CA GLN A 77 1.13 -22.93 1.63
C GLN A 77 -0.40 -23.05 1.43
N GLU A 78 -1.03 -24.09 1.98
CA GLU A 78 -2.49 -24.30 1.92
C GLU A 78 -3.27 -23.16 2.60
N ASP A 79 -2.84 -22.75 3.79
CA ASP A 79 -3.46 -21.64 4.52
C ASP A 79 -3.31 -20.31 3.76
N ARG A 80 -2.13 -20.10 3.16
CA ARG A 80 -1.85 -18.94 2.31
C ARG A 80 -2.78 -18.91 1.09
N ASP A 81 -2.95 -20.03 0.41
CA ASP A 81 -3.80 -20.13 -0.78
C ASP A 81 -5.27 -19.91 -0.44
N LYS A 82 -5.72 -20.39 0.73
CA LYS A 82 -7.07 -20.11 1.24
C LYS A 82 -7.30 -18.62 1.52
N ILE A 83 -6.40 -17.98 2.27
CA ILE A 83 -6.46 -16.53 2.57
C ILE A 83 -6.49 -15.71 1.27
N ILE A 84 -5.61 -16.08 0.34
CA ILE A 84 -5.53 -15.45 -0.97
C ILE A 84 -6.84 -15.59 -1.74
N LYS A 85 -7.46 -16.78 -1.71
CA LYS A 85 -8.73 -17.05 -2.38
C LYS A 85 -9.85 -16.23 -1.76
N GLU A 86 -9.96 -16.19 -0.44
CA GLU A 86 -10.96 -15.39 0.28
C GLU A 86 -10.84 -13.90 -0.07
N PHE A 87 -9.60 -13.39 -0.11
CA PHE A 87 -9.35 -12.04 -0.61
C PHE A 87 -9.79 -11.92 -2.08
N LYS A 88 -9.40 -12.79 -3.01
CA LYS A 88 -9.87 -12.69 -4.42
C LYS A 88 -11.38 -12.72 -4.60
N GLU A 89 -12.08 -13.42 -3.73
CA GLU A 89 -13.54 -13.56 -3.77
C GLU A 89 -14.26 -12.37 -3.12
N GLY A 90 -13.51 -11.40 -2.58
CA GLY A 90 -14.06 -10.21 -1.93
C GLY A 90 -14.61 -10.48 -0.53
N LEU A 91 -14.30 -11.64 0.07
CA LEU A 91 -14.74 -12.02 1.41
C LEU A 91 -13.99 -11.24 2.51
N THR A 92 -12.84 -10.66 2.17
CA THR A 92 -12.15 -9.70 3.02
C THR A 92 -11.75 -8.47 2.22
N GLN A 93 -11.84 -7.30 2.85
CA GLN A 93 -11.59 -6.02 2.19
C GLN A 93 -10.12 -5.60 2.31
N VAL A 94 -9.43 -6.04 3.35
CA VAL A 94 -8.06 -5.61 3.66
C VAL A 94 -7.13 -6.82 3.75
N LEU A 95 -6.03 -6.77 3.00
CA LEU A 95 -4.94 -7.73 3.09
C LEU A 95 -3.67 -7.05 3.59
N ILE A 96 -3.14 -7.49 4.72
CA ILE A 96 -1.84 -7.05 5.26
C ILE A 96 -0.75 -8.07 4.89
N SER A 97 0.39 -7.62 4.37
CA SER A 97 1.49 -8.52 3.99
C SER A 97 2.88 -7.92 4.18
N THR A 98 3.84 -8.78 4.51
CA THR A 98 5.29 -8.49 4.40
C THR A 98 5.76 -8.91 3.01
N ASP A 99 6.31 -7.98 2.21
CA ASP A 99 6.63 -8.04 0.77
C ASP A 99 6.92 -9.40 0.12
N LEU A 100 7.71 -10.23 0.81
CA LEU A 100 8.15 -11.55 0.35
C LEU A 100 6.97 -12.45 -0.06
N LEU A 101 5.79 -12.25 0.55
CA LEU A 101 4.64 -13.13 0.42
C LEU A 101 3.57 -12.63 -0.56
N ALA A 102 3.70 -11.39 -1.03
CA ALA A 102 2.85 -10.91 -2.13
C ALA A 102 3.42 -11.28 -3.51
N ARG A 103 4.68 -11.70 -3.59
CA ARG A 103 5.29 -12.24 -4.81
C ARG A 103 4.62 -13.60 -5.15
N GLY A 104 4.11 -13.71 -6.38
CA GLY A 104 3.44 -14.93 -6.90
C GLY A 104 1.91 -14.92 -6.89
N PHE A 105 1.26 -13.98 -6.21
CA PHE A 105 -0.20 -13.84 -6.25
C PHE A 105 -0.60 -12.87 -7.38
N ASP A 106 -1.37 -13.32 -8.36
CA ASP A 106 -1.95 -12.46 -9.41
C ASP A 106 -3.12 -11.65 -8.82
N GLN A 107 -2.87 -10.36 -8.60
CA GLN A 107 -3.65 -9.42 -7.76
C GLN A 107 -4.43 -8.42 -8.60
N SER A 108 -4.88 -8.79 -9.80
CA SER A 108 -5.50 -7.89 -10.78
C SER A 108 -6.77 -7.14 -10.32
N GLN A 109 -7.22 -7.32 -9.07
CA GLN A 109 -8.42 -6.72 -8.50
C GLN A 109 -8.19 -5.64 -7.43
N VAL A 110 -6.95 -5.22 -7.18
CA VAL A 110 -6.67 -4.22 -6.13
C VAL A 110 -6.67 -2.80 -6.70
N ASN A 111 -7.44 -1.91 -6.08
CA ASN A 111 -7.54 -0.51 -6.44
C ASN A 111 -6.71 0.39 -5.52
N LEU A 112 -6.51 -0.03 -4.27
CA LEU A 112 -5.80 0.71 -3.25
C LEU A 112 -4.62 -0.08 -2.69
N VAL A 113 -3.45 0.54 -2.71
CA VAL A 113 -2.25 0.01 -2.06
C VAL A 113 -1.79 1.02 -1.00
N VAL A 114 -1.42 0.52 0.18
CA VAL A 114 -0.82 1.33 1.24
C VAL A 114 0.54 0.77 1.58
N ASN A 115 1.56 1.60 1.45
CA ASN A 115 2.87 1.35 2.04
C ASN A 115 2.83 1.90 3.47
N TYR A 116 2.46 1.05 4.42
CA TYR A 116 2.60 1.38 5.85
C TYR A 116 4.08 1.60 6.20
N ASP A 117 4.92 0.75 5.63
CA ASP A 117 6.38 0.91 5.61
C ASP A 117 6.88 0.94 4.16
N LEU A 118 7.79 1.86 3.84
CA LEU A 118 8.49 1.84 2.55
C LEU A 118 9.33 0.56 2.40
N PRO A 119 9.41 0.00 1.17
CA PRO A 119 10.20 -1.20 0.92
C PRO A 119 11.70 -0.86 0.98
N VAL A 120 12.45 -1.66 1.71
CA VAL A 120 13.90 -1.49 1.91
C VAL A 120 14.64 -2.77 1.58
N ARG A 121 15.90 -2.65 1.21
CA ARG A 121 16.75 -3.83 0.94
C ARG A 121 17.05 -4.55 2.24
N HIS A 122 16.96 -5.88 2.24
CA HIS A 122 17.26 -6.70 3.43
C HIS A 122 18.69 -6.49 3.97
N GLU A 123 19.67 -6.43 3.06
CA GLU A 123 21.09 -6.23 3.37
C GLU A 123 21.41 -4.78 3.79
N SER A 124 20.56 -3.81 3.42
CA SER A 124 20.80 -2.38 3.68
C SER A 124 19.47 -1.64 3.87
N PRO A 125 18.93 -1.62 5.10
CA PRO A 125 17.64 -0.98 5.40
C PRO A 125 17.61 0.55 5.20
N SER A 126 18.77 1.18 4.99
CA SER A 126 18.91 2.59 4.61
C SER A 126 18.75 2.85 3.11
N GLU A 127 18.66 1.78 2.31
CA GLU A 127 18.44 1.84 0.87
C GLU A 127 17.05 1.27 0.50
N PRO A 128 16.27 1.98 -0.35
CA PRO A 128 15.00 1.47 -0.79
C PRO A 128 15.16 0.28 -1.75
N ASP A 129 14.18 -0.62 -1.71
CA ASP A 129 14.02 -1.66 -2.73
C ASP A 129 13.10 -1.14 -3.84
N HIS A 130 13.71 -0.55 -4.88
CA HIS A 130 12.99 0.03 -6.01
C HIS A 130 12.18 -1.00 -6.80
N GLU A 131 12.67 -2.24 -6.91
CA GLU A 131 11.96 -3.31 -7.63
C GLU A 131 10.69 -3.71 -6.87
N VAL A 132 10.79 -3.86 -5.54
CA VAL A 132 9.61 -4.09 -4.69
C VAL A 132 8.64 -2.92 -4.78
N TYR A 133 9.13 -1.68 -4.70
CA TYR A 133 8.28 -0.49 -4.82
C TYR A 133 7.47 -0.50 -6.12
N LEU A 134 8.15 -0.73 -7.24
CA LEU A 134 7.53 -0.81 -8.56
C LEU A 134 6.52 -1.97 -8.65
N HIS A 135 6.83 -3.11 -8.04
CA HIS A 135 5.89 -4.23 -7.95
C HIS A 135 4.65 -3.90 -7.13
N ARG A 136 4.79 -3.18 -6.00
CA ARG A 136 3.66 -2.72 -5.18
C ARG A 136 2.76 -1.76 -5.98
N ILE A 137 3.35 -0.81 -6.70
CA ILE A 137 2.60 0.08 -7.62
C ILE A 137 1.88 -0.73 -8.69
N GLY A 138 2.58 -1.69 -9.31
CA GLY A 138 2.00 -2.59 -10.29
C GLY A 138 0.88 -3.50 -9.75
N ARG A 139 0.58 -3.48 -8.44
CA ARG A 139 -0.61 -4.11 -7.86
C ARG A 139 -1.85 -3.23 -7.96
N ALA A 140 -1.67 -1.91 -7.91
CA ALA A 140 -2.74 -0.97 -8.18
C ALA A 140 -2.90 -0.78 -9.71
N GLY A 141 -4.14 -0.71 -10.19
CA GLY A 141 -4.44 -0.18 -11.53
C GLY A 141 -4.00 -1.01 -12.75
N ARG A 142 -3.82 -2.34 -12.63
CA ARG A 142 -3.57 -3.21 -13.80
C ARG A 142 -4.78 -3.22 -14.76
N PHE A 143 -4.48 -3.34 -16.05
CA PHE A 143 -5.46 -3.42 -17.17
C PHE A 143 -6.32 -2.17 -17.38
N GLY A 144 -5.74 -0.97 -17.24
CA GLY A 144 -6.45 0.29 -17.49
C GLY A 144 -7.42 0.69 -16.37
N ARG A 145 -7.38 -0.03 -15.23
CA ARG A 145 -8.12 0.33 -14.02
C ARG A 145 -7.42 1.49 -13.34
N LYS A 146 -8.20 2.38 -12.74
CA LYS A 146 -7.66 3.44 -11.91
C LYS A 146 -7.32 2.89 -10.53
N GLY A 147 -6.27 3.44 -9.92
CA GLY A 147 -5.78 3.02 -8.62
C GLY A 147 -4.94 4.09 -7.96
N ALA A 148 -4.78 3.97 -6.65
CA ALA A 148 -3.92 4.83 -5.87
C ALA A 148 -2.99 4.01 -4.97
N ILE A 149 -1.81 4.57 -4.73
CA ILE A 149 -0.89 4.11 -3.70
C ILE A 149 -0.61 5.25 -2.71
N PHE A 150 -0.70 4.94 -1.42
CA PHE A 150 -0.39 5.86 -0.33
C PHE A 150 0.88 5.40 0.39
N ASN A 151 1.87 6.28 0.49
CA ASN A 151 3.12 6.06 1.21
C ASN A 151 3.06 6.81 2.54
N LEU A 152 3.04 6.08 3.65
CA LEU A 152 3.00 6.69 4.98
C LEU A 152 4.42 6.87 5.50
N LEU A 153 4.79 8.10 5.83
CA LEU A 153 6.13 8.48 6.27
C LEU A 153 6.05 8.97 7.72
N CYS A 154 6.88 8.43 8.61
CA CYS A 154 6.86 8.83 10.02
C CYS A 154 8.06 9.67 10.45
N ASP A 155 9.23 9.39 9.88
CA ASP A 155 10.50 9.91 10.36
C ASP A 155 11.42 10.36 9.22
N ASP A 156 12.59 10.90 9.58
CA ASP A 156 13.58 11.36 8.61
C ASP A 156 14.12 10.23 7.73
N GLN A 157 14.12 8.98 8.23
CA GLN A 157 14.55 7.83 7.45
C GLN A 157 13.54 7.51 6.34
N ASP A 158 12.24 7.49 6.65
CA ASP A 158 11.18 7.32 5.66
C ASP A 158 11.23 8.44 4.60
N ASN A 159 11.48 9.69 5.01
CA ASN A 159 11.66 10.81 4.10
C ASN A 159 12.88 10.64 3.17
N MET A 160 14.02 10.21 3.71
CA MET A 160 15.21 9.90 2.93
C MET A 160 14.95 8.76 1.93
N LEU A 161 14.29 7.69 2.36
CA LEU A 161 13.93 6.56 1.50
C LEU A 161 12.99 7.00 0.37
N MET A 162 11.98 7.81 0.67
CA MET A 162 11.05 8.34 -0.33
C MET A 162 11.79 9.21 -1.35
N SER A 163 12.67 10.10 -0.90
CA SER A 163 13.49 10.94 -1.79
C SER A 163 14.37 10.10 -2.73
N LYS A 164 15.00 9.05 -2.23
CA LYS A 164 15.78 8.10 -3.07
C LYS A 164 14.91 7.40 -4.11
N ILE A 165 13.67 7.01 -3.75
CA ILE A 165 12.71 6.42 -4.68
C ILE A 165 12.30 7.43 -5.77
N GLU A 166 11.95 8.67 -5.40
CA GLU A 166 11.59 9.74 -6.35
C GLU A 166 12.72 10.02 -7.33
N ASN A 167 13.96 10.08 -6.84
CA ASN A 167 15.15 10.29 -7.67
C ASN A 167 15.42 9.12 -8.63
N HIS A 168 15.23 7.88 -8.18
CA HIS A 168 15.46 6.69 -9.01
C HIS A 168 14.49 6.61 -10.20
N PHE A 169 13.21 6.91 -9.97
CA PHE A 169 12.18 6.89 -11.01
C PHE A 169 12.03 8.22 -11.75
N ASN A 170 12.80 9.24 -11.39
CA ASN A 170 12.68 10.60 -11.92
C ASN A 170 11.22 11.11 -11.90
N SER A 171 10.51 10.80 -10.81
CA SER A 171 9.08 11.09 -10.63
C SER A 171 8.82 11.57 -9.23
N GLN A 172 8.10 12.68 -9.10
CA GLN A 172 7.71 13.24 -7.81
C GLN A 172 6.39 12.61 -7.33
N VAL A 173 6.37 12.16 -6.08
CA VAL A 173 5.17 11.62 -5.44
C VAL A 173 4.39 12.79 -4.84
N THR A 174 3.10 12.87 -5.14
CA THR A 174 2.25 13.99 -4.70
C THR A 174 2.08 13.92 -3.17
N GLU A 175 2.35 15.02 -2.47
CA GLU A 175 2.15 15.06 -1.03
C GLU A 175 0.70 15.42 -0.68
N ILE A 176 0.14 14.71 0.30
CA ILE A 176 -1.09 15.10 1.00
C ILE A 176 -0.72 16.16 2.02
N ALA A 177 -1.26 17.36 1.87
CA ALA A 177 -0.84 18.53 2.67
C ALA A 177 -1.09 18.34 4.17
N SER A 178 -2.18 17.66 4.54
CA SER A 178 -2.45 17.34 5.94
C SER A 178 -3.01 15.93 6.10
N TRP A 179 -2.36 15.12 6.93
CA TRP A 179 -2.85 13.79 7.30
C TRP A 179 -4.23 13.80 8.00
N LYS A 180 -4.67 14.97 8.50
CA LYS A 180 -5.98 15.15 9.14
C LYS A 180 -7.08 15.59 8.16
N SER A 181 -6.71 16.14 7.00
CA SER A 181 -7.66 16.77 6.07
C SER A 181 -8.45 15.74 5.27
N GLU A 182 -9.75 15.59 5.53
CA GLU A 182 -10.59 14.69 4.73
C GLU A 182 -10.68 15.12 3.27
N GLU A 183 -10.75 16.43 3.04
CA GLU A 183 -10.81 17.01 1.70
C GLU A 183 -9.58 16.63 0.85
N ASP A 184 -8.38 16.62 1.43
CA ASP A 184 -7.16 16.25 0.70
C ASP A 184 -7.22 14.80 0.23
N PHE A 185 -7.69 13.88 1.10
CA PHE A 185 -7.82 12.46 0.77
C PHE A 185 -8.97 12.20 -0.21
N GLU A 186 -10.11 12.86 -0.05
CA GLU A 186 -11.20 12.78 -1.04
C GLU A 186 -10.73 13.23 -2.42
N ASN A 187 -10.02 14.36 -2.48
CA ASN A 187 -9.47 14.88 -3.74
C ASN A 187 -8.45 13.91 -4.34
N ALA A 188 -7.62 13.28 -3.51
CA ALA A 188 -6.67 12.26 -3.94
C ALA A 188 -7.37 11.02 -4.52
N LEU A 189 -8.41 10.53 -3.85
CA LEU A 189 -9.22 9.39 -4.30
C LEU A 189 -10.03 9.72 -5.57
N LYS A 190 -10.64 10.91 -5.67
CA LYS A 190 -11.34 11.40 -6.89
C LYS A 190 -10.39 11.50 -8.09
N LYS A 191 -9.17 12.04 -7.89
CA LYS A 191 -8.12 12.10 -8.94
C LYS A 191 -7.63 10.72 -9.36
N ALA A 192 -7.65 9.76 -8.45
CA ALA A 192 -7.43 8.35 -8.73
C ALA A 192 -8.68 7.65 -9.28
N GLY A 193 -9.81 8.36 -9.44
CA GLY A 193 -11.11 7.87 -9.89
C GLY A 193 -11.63 6.66 -9.11
N LEU A 194 -11.43 6.73 -7.80
CA LEU A 194 -11.89 5.78 -6.79
C LEU A 194 -13.15 6.32 -6.07
N LEU A 195 -13.44 7.61 -6.22
CA LEU A 195 -14.69 8.28 -5.83
C LEU A 195 -15.31 8.92 -7.08
#